data_AF-A0A178HVA5-F1
#
_entry.id   AF-A0A178HVA5-F1
#
_cell.length_a   1.000
_cell.length_b   1.000
_cell.length_c   1.000
_cell.angle_alpha   90.00
_cell.angle_beta   90.00
_cell.angle_gamma   90.00
#
_symmetry.space_group_name_H-M   'P 1'
#
loop_
_entity.id
_entity.type
_entity.pdbx_description
1 polymer ?
#
loop_
_entity_poly.entity_id
_entity_poly.type
_entity_poly.pdbx_seq_one_letter_code
_entity_poly.pdbx_strand_id
1 'polypeptide(L)'
;MSSRSNHARLVALEKEMAAAAAAFDFETAARLRDEMARLKGEDAETSAILDADGNVVEVSVGQAPPGQIGLGSNAPLRQPPKGWKKPKKPDLMTKNVKGRGER
;
A
#
# COMPACT_ATOMS: atom_id res chain seq x y z
N MET A 1 -13.22 -16.60 5.55
CA MET A 1 -14.50 -15.94 5.92
C MET A 1 -15.14 -15.42 4.63
N SER A 2 -16.45 -15.59 4.46
CA SER A 2 -17.14 -15.23 3.20
C SER A 2 -17.31 -13.70 3.08
N SER A 3 -17.32 -13.16 1.87
CA SER A 3 -17.59 -11.73 1.62
C SER A 3 -18.94 -11.29 2.22
N ARG A 4 -19.95 -12.17 2.21
CA ARG A 4 -21.26 -11.93 2.83
C ARG A 4 -21.21 -11.76 4.35
N SER A 5 -20.35 -12.52 5.03
CA SER A 5 -20.23 -12.42 6.50
C SER A 5 -19.53 -11.13 6.93
N ASN A 6 -18.59 -10.62 6.12
CA ASN A 6 -17.94 -9.33 6.39
C ASN A 6 -18.92 -8.17 6.18
N HIS A 7 -19.74 -8.20 5.12
CA HIS A 7 -20.74 -7.15 4.88
C HIS A 7 -21.77 -7.04 6.03
N ALA A 8 -22.29 -8.17 6.50
CA ALA A 8 -23.22 -8.18 7.64
C ALA A 8 -22.59 -7.60 8.92
N ARG A 9 -21.29 -7.87 9.14
CA ARG A 9 -20.54 -7.33 10.29
C ARG A 9 -20.33 -5.82 10.17
N LEU A 10 -20.03 -5.31 8.97
CA LEU A 10 -19.88 -3.86 8.73
C LEU A 10 -21.16 -3.10 9.02
N VAL A 11 -22.32 -3.59 8.54
CA VAL A 11 -23.63 -2.96 8.81
C VAL A 11 -23.94 -2.91 10.31
N ALA A 12 -23.57 -3.95 11.06
CA ALA A 12 -23.75 -3.97 12.51
C ALA A 12 -22.88 -2.92 13.20
N LEU A 13 -21.59 -2.84 12.84
CA LEU A 13 -20.66 -1.85 13.38
C LEU A 13 -21.05 -0.40 13.05
N GLU A 14 -21.56 -0.14 11.84
CA GLU A 14 -22.07 1.19 11.47
C GLU A 14 -23.23 1.63 12.37
N LYS A 15 -24.14 0.70 12.69
CA LYS A 15 -25.28 0.98 13.57
C LYS A 15 -24.83 1.25 15.01
N GLU A 16 -23.85 0.49 15.51
CA GLU A 16 -23.27 0.71 16.84
C GLU A 16 -22.52 2.03 16.94
N MET A 17 -21.76 2.40 15.89
CA MET A 17 -21.05 3.67 15.83
C MET A 17 -22.03 4.85 15.84
N ALA A 18 -23.12 4.76 15.07
CA ALA A 18 -24.16 5.81 15.05
C ALA A 18 -24.84 5.98 16.41
N ALA A 19 -25.09 4.87 17.12
CA ALA A 19 -25.66 4.90 18.47
C ALA A 19 -24.68 5.54 19.49
N ALA A 20 -23.39 5.18 19.42
CA ALA A 20 -22.35 5.79 20.25
C ALA A 20 -22.21 7.30 19.99
N ALA A 21 -22.22 7.72 18.72
CA ALA A 21 -22.17 9.13 18.34
C ALA A 21 -23.39 9.91 18.83
N ALA A 22 -24.59 9.32 18.77
CA ALA A 22 -25.81 9.92 19.31
C ALA A 22 -25.79 10.06 20.85
N ALA A 23 -25.05 9.19 21.54
CA ALA A 23 -24.81 9.25 22.97
C ALA A 23 -23.61 10.16 23.36
N PHE A 24 -22.99 10.83 22.39
CA PHE A 24 -21.77 11.65 22.55
C PHE A 24 -20.54 10.86 23.07
N ASP A 25 -20.52 9.54 22.89
CA ASP A 25 -19.36 8.71 23.22
C ASP A 25 -18.47 8.58 21.98
N PHE A 26 -17.62 9.59 21.77
CA PHE A 26 -16.75 9.65 20.60
C PHE A 26 -15.57 8.69 20.65
N GLU A 27 -15.14 8.29 21.85
CA GLU A 27 -14.04 7.32 22.02
C GLU A 27 -14.45 5.93 21.52
N THR A 28 -15.67 5.50 21.87
CA THR A 28 -16.22 4.25 21.35
C THR A 28 -16.53 4.35 19.86
N ALA A 29 -17.06 5.48 19.38
CA ALA A 29 -17.28 5.70 17.95
C ALA A 29 -15.97 5.64 17.15
N ALA A 30 -14.87 6.20 17.67
CA ALA A 30 -13.55 6.13 17.04
C ALA A 30 -13.01 4.70 16.97
N ARG A 31 -13.13 3.91 18.06
CA ARG A 31 -12.74 2.49 18.04
C ARG A 31 -13.53 1.68 17.03
N LEU A 32 -14.84 1.93 16.92
CA LEU A 32 -15.71 1.25 15.95
C LEU A 32 -15.33 1.63 14.51
N ARG A 33 -14.99 2.90 14.26
CA ARG A 33 -14.44 3.37 12.98
C ARG A 33 -13.19 2.60 12.58
N ASP A 34 -12.26 2.43 13.52
CA ASP A 34 -10.99 1.72 13.28
C ASP A 34 -11.24 0.24 12.97
N GLU A 35 -12.19 -0.39 13.67
CA GLU A 35 -12.56 -1.79 13.39
C GLU A 35 -13.21 -1.93 12.00
N MET A 36 -14.03 -0.96 11.58
CA MET A 36 -14.58 -0.93 10.22
C MET A 36 -13.50 -0.75 9.15
N ALA A 37 -12.56 0.18 9.35
CA ALA A 37 -11.43 0.40 8.44
C ALA A 37 -10.60 -0.88 8.26
N ARG A 38 -10.31 -1.58 9.37
CA ARG A 38 -9.64 -2.88 9.36
C ARG A 38 -10.39 -3.94 8.55
N LEU A 39 -11.71 -4.04 8.73
CA LEU A 39 -12.54 -5.01 8.02
C LEU A 39 -12.71 -4.69 6.53
N LYS A 40 -12.67 -3.40 6.17
CA LYS A 40 -12.66 -2.93 4.76
C LYS A 40 -11.30 -3.09 4.10
N GLY A 41 -10.24 -3.32 4.88
CA GLY A 41 -8.87 -3.39 4.39
C GLY A 41 -8.23 -2.02 4.16
N GLU A 42 -8.83 -0.97 4.72
CA GLU A 42 -8.39 0.43 4.64
C GLU A 42 -7.20 0.73 5.57
N ASP A 43 -6.80 -0.22 6.44
CA ASP A 43 -5.59 -0.11 7.29
C ASP A 43 -4.28 -0.13 6.47
N ALA A 44 -4.35 -0.67 5.24
CA ALA A 44 -3.42 -0.32 4.19
C ALA A 44 -4.14 0.72 3.34
N GLU A 45 -4.02 2.00 3.72
CA GLU A 45 -4.76 3.11 3.11
C GLU A 45 -4.95 2.85 1.63
N THR A 46 -6.17 2.88 1.11
CA THR A 46 -6.45 3.09 -0.32
C THR A 46 -7.57 4.11 -0.35
N SER A 47 -7.20 5.39 -0.30
CA SER A 47 -8.15 6.48 -0.45
C SER A 47 -8.36 6.72 -1.95
N ALA A 48 -9.62 6.62 -2.38
CA ALA A 48 -10.01 6.99 -3.74
C ALA A 48 -10.04 8.51 -3.85
N ILE A 49 -8.99 9.09 -4.42
CA ILE A 49 -8.85 10.54 -4.63
C ILE A 49 -9.14 10.83 -6.11
N LEU A 50 -9.77 11.98 -6.39
CA LEU A 50 -9.94 12.46 -7.76
C LEU A 50 -8.62 13.07 -8.25
N ASP A 51 -8.14 12.65 -9.42
CA ASP A 51 -7.00 13.31 -10.07
C ASP A 51 -7.38 14.72 -10.58
N ALA A 52 -6.40 15.44 -11.13
CA ALA A 52 -6.61 16.79 -11.68
C ALA A 52 -7.62 16.81 -12.86
N ASP A 53 -7.87 15.65 -13.47
CA ASP A 53 -8.79 15.45 -14.59
C ASP A 53 -10.16 14.87 -14.13
N GLY A 54 -10.35 14.66 -12.82
CA GLY A 54 -11.58 14.17 -12.22
C GLY A 54 -11.79 12.65 -12.26
N ASN A 55 -10.75 11.87 -12.56
CA ASN A 55 -10.82 10.40 -12.53
C ASN A 55 -10.56 9.87 -11.12
N VAL A 56 -11.26 8.80 -10.76
CA VAL A 56 -11.08 8.11 -9.48
C VAL A 56 -9.77 7.33 -9.52
N VAL A 57 -8.80 7.73 -8.70
CA VAL A 57 -7.53 7.04 -8.52
C VAL A 57 -7.47 6.47 -7.12
N GLU A 58 -7.27 5.16 -7.02
CA GLU A 58 -7.03 4.46 -5.75
C GLU A 58 -5.60 4.77 -5.30
N VAL A 59 -5.45 5.58 -4.26
CA VAL A 59 -4.14 5.98 -3.71
C VAL A 59 -3.93 5.32 -2.37
N SER A 60 -2.89 4.50 -2.27
CA SER A 60 -2.48 3.92 -1.00
C SER A 60 -1.33 4.64 -0.31
N VAL A 61 -1.61 5.32 0.81
CA VAL A 61 -0.54 5.86 1.67
C VAL A 61 -0.16 4.82 2.71
N GLY A 62 0.58 3.80 2.27
CA GLY A 62 1.29 2.93 3.19
C GLY A 62 2.45 3.68 3.86
N GLN A 63 2.81 3.27 5.09
CA GLN A 63 4.07 3.72 5.69
C GLN A 63 5.22 3.28 4.77
N ALA A 64 5.99 4.23 4.24
CA ALA A 64 7.13 3.91 3.39
C ALA A 64 8.11 3.01 4.13
N PRO A 65 8.63 1.94 3.50
CA PRO A 65 9.56 1.04 4.16
C PRO A 65 10.80 1.82 4.64
N PRO A 66 11.38 1.46 5.80
CA PRO A 66 12.53 2.16 6.35
C PRO A 66 13.66 2.24 5.31
N GLY A 67 14.10 3.45 4.97
CA GLY A 67 15.09 3.73 3.92
C GLY A 67 14.54 4.23 2.58
N GLN A 68 13.21 4.29 2.41
CA GLN A 68 12.57 4.94 1.24
C GLN A 68 12.14 6.39 1.47
N ILE A 69 12.43 6.95 2.63
CA ILE A 69 12.08 8.33 2.98
C ILE A 69 13.27 9.23 2.57
N GLY A 70 13.38 9.55 1.29
CA GLY A 70 14.48 10.36 0.76
C GLY A 70 14.18 10.97 -0.59
N LEU A 71 14.67 12.20 -0.81
CA LEU A 71 14.66 12.84 -2.12
C LEU A 71 15.43 11.95 -3.12
N GLY A 72 14.73 11.24 -4.01
CA GLY A 72 15.30 10.27 -4.95
C GLY A 72 14.79 8.84 -4.81
N SER A 73 14.00 8.51 -3.77
CA SER A 73 13.40 7.18 -3.59
C SER A 73 12.31 6.85 -4.64
N ASN A 74 11.75 7.88 -5.27
CA ASN A 74 10.84 7.77 -6.42
C ASN A 74 11.60 7.86 -7.76
N ALA A 75 12.76 7.21 -7.88
CA ALA A 75 13.39 7.07 -9.18
C ALA A 75 12.52 6.12 -10.03
N PRO A 76 11.98 6.54 -11.18
CA PRO A 76 11.26 5.63 -12.05
C PRO A 76 12.21 4.51 -12.48
N LEU A 77 11.89 3.27 -12.08
CA LEU A 77 12.57 2.09 -12.57
C LEU A 77 12.40 2.04 -14.08
N ARG A 78 13.46 2.35 -14.83
CA ARG A 78 13.48 2.16 -16.28
C ARG A 78 13.41 0.66 -16.55
N GLN A 79 12.19 0.16 -16.75
CA GLN A 79 11.97 -1.22 -17.17
C GLN A 79 12.54 -1.39 -18.58
N PRO A 80 13.49 -2.32 -18.79
CA PRO A 80 13.99 -2.58 -20.11
C PRO A 80 12.86 -3.16 -20.99
N PRO A 81 12.90 -2.93 -22.31
CA PRO A 81 11.91 -3.50 -23.23
C PRO A 81 11.81 -5.03 -23.09
N LYS A 82 10.62 -5.58 -23.37
CA LYS A 82 10.37 -7.03 -23.32
C LYS A 82 11.36 -7.77 -24.22
N GLY A 83 12.14 -8.69 -23.64
CA GLY A 83 13.14 -9.49 -24.35
C GLY A 83 14.56 -8.89 -24.39
N TRP A 84 14.79 -7.72 -23.79
CA TRP A 84 16.13 -7.17 -23.65
C TRP A 84 16.99 -8.04 -22.73
N LYS A 85 18.11 -8.55 -23.26
CA LYS A 85 19.12 -9.28 -22.50
C LYS A 85 20.28 -8.35 -22.19
N LYS A 86 20.61 -8.21 -20.91
CA LYS A 86 21.77 -7.45 -20.46
C LYS A 86 23.05 -8.05 -21.08
N PRO A 87 23.95 -7.23 -21.67
CA PRO A 87 25.20 -7.74 -22.21
C PRO A 87 26.09 -8.28 -21.07
N LYS A 88 26.88 -9.31 -21.39
CA LYS A 88 27.86 -9.88 -20.45
C LYS A 88 28.88 -8.81 -20.08
N LYS A 89 29.20 -8.69 -18.78
CA LYS A 89 30.24 -7.78 -18.32
C LYS A 89 31.57 -8.16 -18.99
N PRO A 90 32.32 -7.20 -19.55
CA PRO A 90 33.63 -7.48 -20.11
C PRO A 90 34.57 -8.01 -19.02
N ASP A 91 35.54 -8.82 -19.42
CA ASP A 91 36.58 -9.28 -18.52
C ASP A 91 37.36 -8.07 -17.98
N LEU A 92 37.57 -8.04 -16.67
CA LEU A 92 38.30 -6.96 -16.00
C LEU A 92 39.80 -7.02 -16.32
N MET A 93 40.29 -8.12 -16.92
CA MET A 93 41.71 -8.34 -17.25
C MET A 93 42.63 -8.20 -16.03
N THR A 94 42.08 -8.33 -14.82
CA THR A 94 42.83 -8.23 -13.55
C THR A 94 43.06 -9.61 -12.96
N LYS A 95 44.30 -9.91 -12.57
CA LYS A 95 44.71 -11.22 -12.05
C LYS A 95 44.13 -11.58 -10.66
N ASN A 96 43.50 -10.63 -9.96
CA ASN A 96 43.24 -10.76 -8.52
C ASN A 96 41.76 -10.61 -8.10
N VAL A 97 40.81 -10.72 -9.03
CA VAL A 97 39.38 -10.61 -8.72
C VAL A 97 38.64 -11.84 -9.22
N LYS A 98 38.30 -12.75 -8.29
CA LYS A 98 37.38 -13.86 -8.57
C LYS A 98 35.99 -13.26 -8.75
N GLY A 99 35.47 -13.29 -9.99
CA GLY A 99 34.14 -12.77 -10.29
C GLY A 99 33.10 -13.42 -9.38
N ARG A 100 32.37 -12.61 -8.61
CA ARG A 100 31.24 -13.09 -7.82
C ARG A 100 30.15 -13.46 -8.85
N GLY A 101 29.95 -14.75 -9.07
CA GLY A 101 29.06 -15.29 -10.11
C GLY A 101 27.65 -14.73 -10.02
N GLU A 102 26.95 -14.74 -11.17
CA GLU A 102 25.58 -14.25 -11.33
C GLU A 102 24.65 -14.81 -10.23
N ARG A 103 23.94 -13.91 -9.55
CA ARG A 103 22.79 -14.22 -8.69
C ARG A 103 21.52 -13.92 -9.46
#